data_AF-A0A845JUL4-F1
#
_entry.id   AF-A0A845JUL4-F1
#
_cell.length_a   1.000
_cell.length_b   1.000
_cell.length_c   1.000
_cell.angle_alpha   90.00
_cell.angle_beta   90.00
_cell.angle_gamma   90.00
#
_symmetry.space_group_name_H-M   'P 1'
#
loop_
_entity.id
_entity.type
_entity.pdbx_description
1 polymer ?
#
loop_
_entity_poly.entity_id
_entity_poly.type
_entity_poly.pdbx_seq_one_letter_code
_entity_poly.pdbx_strand_id
1 'polypeptide(L)'
;MNPIDPTEKQLRQFGLMMAGVFSFFGAVFIYKKWIIAAGVLGVLILFFGGMGLAAPRGLLPVFRKWMRFAEVIGNFNAKVILSLAYFFVFTPIRIIASIFREDPLRRKLEPDKKTYWLDCEPRDSDPKRYEKQF
;
A
#
# COMPACT_ATOMS: atom_id res chain seq x y z
N MET A 1 -17.00 2.42 -11.38
CA MET A 1 -16.77 3.78 -10.86
C MET A 1 -16.34 4.63 -12.06
N ASN A 2 -17.10 5.66 -12.43
CA ASN A 2 -16.69 6.56 -13.52
C ASN A 2 -15.37 7.23 -13.10
N PRO A 3 -14.34 7.27 -13.97
CA PRO A 3 -13.11 7.97 -13.62
C PRO A 3 -13.47 9.44 -13.42
N ILE A 4 -13.37 9.92 -12.18
CA ILE A 4 -13.52 11.34 -11.87
C ILE A 4 -12.46 12.04 -12.70
N ASP A 5 -12.89 12.92 -13.60
CA ASP A 5 -11.94 13.65 -14.42
C ASP A 5 -11.04 14.48 -13.48
N PRO A 6 -9.72 14.33 -13.59
CA PRO A 6 -8.80 14.96 -12.67
C PRO A 6 -8.88 16.47 -12.76
N THR A 7 -8.86 17.14 -11.60
CA THR A 7 -8.94 18.60 -11.52
C THR A 7 -7.71 19.23 -12.18
N GLU A 8 -7.83 20.41 -12.77
CA GLU A 8 -6.69 21.13 -13.36
C GLU A 8 -5.52 21.31 -12.39
N LYS A 9 -5.82 21.48 -11.10
CA LYS A 9 -4.83 21.54 -10.02
C LYS A 9 -3.99 20.25 -9.93
N GLN A 10 -4.60 19.08 -10.09
CA GLN A 10 -3.90 17.79 -10.08
C GLN A 10 -2.98 17.64 -11.30
N LEU A 11 -3.42 18.11 -12.48
CA LEU A 11 -2.59 18.07 -13.69
C LEU A 11 -1.40 19.03 -13.61
N ARG A 12 -1.62 20.22 -13.03
CA ARG A 12 -0.54 21.18 -12.70
C ARG A 12 0.48 20.57 -11.76
N GLN A 13 0.02 19.98 -10.66
CA GLN A 13 0.88 19.32 -9.67
C GLN A 13 1.66 18.15 -10.30
N PHE A 14 1.02 17.35 -11.15
CA PHE A 14 1.70 16.28 -11.87
C PHE A 14 2.81 16.80 -12.78
N GLY A 15 2.53 17.83 -13.59
CA GLY A 15 3.54 18.44 -14.48
C GLY A 15 4.72 19.02 -13.69
N LEU A 16 4.44 19.72 -12.59
CA LEU A 16 5.47 20.27 -11.70
C LEU A 16 6.28 19.18 -10.99
N MET A 17 5.64 18.12 -10.52
CA MET A 17 6.32 16.99 -9.87
C MET A 17 7.23 16.28 -10.87
N MET A 18 6.78 16.03 -12.10
CA MET A 18 7.59 15.45 -13.16
C MET A 18 8.78 16.35 -13.52
N ALA A 19 8.55 17.65 -13.67
CA ALA A 19 9.63 18.62 -13.89
C ALA A 19 10.65 18.63 -12.76
N GLY A 20 10.21 18.55 -11.50
CA GLY A 20 11.09 18.47 -10.32
C GLY A 20 11.93 17.19 -10.31
N VAL A 21 11.31 16.04 -10.56
CA VAL A 21 12.01 14.74 -10.65
C VAL A 21 13.04 14.75 -11.78
N PHE A 22 12.67 15.22 -12.97
CA PHE A 22 13.61 15.32 -14.09
C PHE A 22 14.72 16.35 -13.83
N SER A 23 14.43 17.45 -13.12
CA SER A 23 15.46 18.41 -12.72
C SER A 23 16.49 17.80 -11.78
N PHE A 24 16.06 16.96 -10.84
CA PHE A 24 16.97 16.25 -9.94
C PHE A 24 17.90 15.30 -10.72
N PHE A 25 17.35 14.46 -11.59
CA PHE A 25 18.16 13.57 -12.44
C PHE A 25 19.03 14.34 -13.44
N GLY A 26 18.52 15.44 -13.99
CA GLY A 26 19.27 16.33 -14.87
C GLY A 26 20.50 16.90 -14.18
N ALA A 27 20.36 17.40 -12.95
CA ALA A 27 21.48 17.91 -12.15
C ALA A 27 22.55 16.83 -11.89
N VAL A 28 22.13 15.61 -11.56
CA VAL A 28 23.04 14.46 -11.36
C VAL A 28 23.79 14.12 -12.65
N PHE A 29 23.13 14.17 -13.81
CA PHE A 29 23.76 13.85 -15.10
C PHE A 29 24.69 14.96 -15.60
N ILE A 30 24.38 16.23 -15.30
CA ILE A 30 25.30 17.36 -15.52
C ILE A 30 26.58 17.16 -14.71
N TYR A 31 26.46 16.77 -13.44
CA TYR A 31 27.61 16.48 -12.58
C TYR A 31 28.49 15.36 -13.14
N LYS A 32 27.88 14.34 -13.76
CA LYS A 32 28.57 13.22 -14.41
C LYS A 32 29.10 13.53 -15.82
N LYS A 33 28.98 14.78 -16.30
CA LYS A 33 29.35 15.27 -17.64
C LYS A 33 28.64 14.58 -18.81
N TRP A 34 27.47 13.97 -18.56
CA TRP A 34 26.65 13.37 -19.62
C TRP A 34 25.74 14.43 -20.25
N ILE A 35 26.34 15.34 -21.02
CA ILE A 35 25.70 16.55 -21.55
C ILE A 35 24.50 16.22 -22.46
N ILE A 36 24.62 15.17 -23.29
CA ILE A 36 23.53 14.73 -24.18
C ILE A 36 22.33 14.26 -23.36
N ALA A 37 22.56 13.44 -22.33
CA ALA A 37 21.49 12.98 -21.44
C ALA A 37 20.85 14.14 -20.67
N ALA A 38 21.67 15.07 -20.16
CA ALA A 38 21.19 16.27 -19.47
C ALA A 38 20.34 17.17 -20.38
N GLY A 39 20.73 17.33 -21.66
CA GLY A 39 19.98 18.11 -22.64
C GLY A 39 18.59 17.53 -22.93
N VAL A 40 18.51 16.20 -23.09
CA VAL A 40 17.22 15.50 -23.27
C VAL A 40 16.31 15.69 -22.06
N LEU A 41 16.85 15.57 -20.83
CA LEU A 41 16.08 15.85 -19.63
C LEU A 41 15.66 17.33 -19.52
N GLY A 42 16.50 18.26 -19.97
CA GLY A 42 16.17 19.70 -20.04
C GLY A 42 14.93 19.96 -20.90
N VAL A 43 14.84 19.33 -22.07
CA VAL A 43 13.67 19.42 -22.95
C VAL A 43 12.42 18.86 -22.26
N LEU A 44 12.53 17.74 -21.55
CA LEU A 44 11.42 17.15 -20.80
C LEU A 44 10.97 18.06 -19.64
N ILE A 45 11.89 18.71 -18.93
CA ILE A 45 11.56 19.67 -17.86
C ILE A 45 10.74 20.83 -18.42
N LEU A 46 11.19 21.43 -19.53
CA LEU A 46 10.48 22.53 -20.18
C LEU A 46 9.13 22.08 -20.72
N PHE A 47 9.04 20.88 -21.29
CA PHE A 47 7.80 20.32 -21.79
C PHE A 47 6.78 20.08 -20.68
N PHE A 48 7.14 19.34 -19.62
CA PHE A 48 6.22 19.01 -18.53
C PHE A 48 5.91 20.20 -17.63
N GLY A 49 6.90 21.05 -17.33
CA GLY A 49 6.71 22.28 -16.56
C GLY A 49 5.92 23.33 -17.34
N GLY A 50 6.26 23.53 -18.62
CA GLY A 50 5.59 24.48 -19.52
C GLY A 50 4.14 24.08 -19.80
N MET A 51 3.89 22.82 -20.19
CA MET A 51 2.52 22.34 -20.38
C MET A 51 1.73 22.31 -19.08
N GLY A 52 2.37 22.00 -17.96
CA GLY A 52 1.74 22.03 -16.64
C GLY A 52 1.18 23.41 -16.31
N LEU A 53 1.94 24.48 -16.59
CA LEU A 53 1.54 25.86 -16.31
C LEU A 53 0.60 26.45 -17.37
N ALA A 54 0.90 26.26 -18.66
CA ALA A 54 0.19 26.94 -19.75
C ALA A 54 -1.10 26.21 -20.18
N ALA A 55 -1.09 24.87 -20.25
CA ALA A 55 -2.20 24.10 -20.79
C ALA A 55 -2.31 22.73 -20.10
N PRO A 56 -2.72 22.69 -18.81
CA PRO A 56 -2.73 21.45 -18.02
C PRO A 56 -3.60 20.37 -18.65
N ARG A 57 -4.69 20.72 -19.35
CA ARG A 57 -5.59 19.75 -20.01
C ARG A 57 -4.91 18.89 -21.08
N GLY A 58 -3.83 19.37 -21.71
CA GLY A 58 -3.06 18.58 -22.69
C GLY A 58 -2.33 17.38 -22.07
N LEU A 59 -2.04 17.42 -20.77
CA LEU A 59 -1.39 16.33 -20.02
C LEU A 59 -2.36 15.22 -19.61
N LEU A 60 -3.67 15.40 -19.82
CA LEU A 60 -4.70 14.44 -19.41
C LEU A 60 -4.47 13.00 -19.90
N PRO A 61 -4.18 12.72 -21.19
CA PRO A 61 -3.95 11.36 -21.66
C PRO A 61 -2.70 10.73 -21.03
N VAL A 62 -1.65 11.53 -20.83
CA VAL A 62 -0.39 11.08 -20.21
C VAL A 62 -0.62 10.77 -18.74
N PHE A 63 -1.27 11.67 -18.01
CA PHE A 63 -1.65 11.50 -16.61
C PHE A 63 -2.48 10.23 -16.41
N ARG A 64 -3.50 10.00 -17.26
CA ARG A 64 -4.36 8.82 -17.15
C ARG A 64 -3.59 7.51 -17.35
N LYS A 65 -2.68 7.46 -18.33
CA LYS A 65 -1.81 6.29 -18.54
C LYS A 65 -0.87 6.07 -17.36
N TRP A 66 -0.26 7.14 -16.87
CA TRP A 66 0.64 7.11 -15.72
C TRP A 66 -0.08 6.63 -14.44
N MET A 67 -1.30 7.10 -14.19
CA MET A 67 -2.07 6.68 -13.02
C MET A 67 -2.45 5.20 -13.06
N ARG A 68 -2.81 4.66 -14.24
CA ARG A 68 -3.04 3.20 -14.40
C ARG A 68 -1.77 2.40 -14.08
N PHE A 69 -0.62 2.89 -14.53
CA PHE A 69 0.66 2.25 -14.22
C PHE A 69 0.95 2.31 -12.71
N ALA A 70 0.74 3.47 -12.08
CA ALA A 70 0.89 3.64 -10.64
C ALA A 70 -0.06 2.73 -9.84
N GLU A 71 -1.28 2.49 -10.32
CA GLU A 71 -2.25 1.57 -9.70
C GLU A 71 -1.75 0.12 -9.74
N VAL A 72 -1.20 -0.33 -10.87
CA VAL A 72 -0.63 -1.68 -10.99
C VAL A 72 0.55 -1.86 -10.03
N ILE A 73 1.46 -0.88 -9.98
CA ILE A 73 2.58 -0.89 -9.04
C ILE A 73 2.08 -0.86 -7.59
N GLY A 74 1.10 -0.02 -7.29
CA GLY A 74 0.52 0.10 -5.95
C GLY A 74 -0.10 -1.21 -5.47
N ASN A 75 -0.86 -1.89 -6.33
CA ASN A 75 -1.44 -3.20 -6.04
C ASN A 75 -0.36 -4.27 -5.83
N PHE A 76 0.68 -4.28 -6.66
CA PHE A 76 1.82 -5.17 -6.48
C PHE A 76 2.52 -4.91 -5.14
N ASN A 77 2.82 -3.65 -4.83
CA ASN A 77 3.48 -3.27 -3.58
C ASN A 77 2.65 -3.64 -2.35
N ALA A 78 1.33 -3.40 -2.37
CA ALA A 78 0.43 -3.80 -1.30
C ALA A 78 0.48 -5.32 -1.03
N LYS A 79 0.48 -6.14 -2.09
CA LYS A 79 0.61 -7.60 -1.98
C LYS A 79 1.98 -8.00 -1.43
N VAL A 80 3.05 -7.37 -1.91
CA VAL A 80 4.42 -7.64 -1.43
C VAL A 80 4.53 -7.32 0.06
N ILE A 81 4.15 -6.12 0.49
CA ILE A 81 4.22 -5.68 1.89
C ILE A 81 3.38 -6.62 2.77
N LEU A 82 2.16 -6.94 2.36
CA LEU A 82 1.29 -7.83 3.13
C LEU A 82 1.85 -9.26 3.22
N SER A 83 2.41 -9.78 2.12
CA SER A 83 3.04 -11.10 2.11
C SER A 83 4.28 -11.14 3.01
N LEU A 84 5.09 -10.09 2.97
CA LEU A 84 6.27 -9.94 3.83
C LEU A 84 5.85 -9.85 5.30
N ALA A 85 4.85 -9.04 5.63
CA ALA A 85 4.32 -8.94 6.98
C ALA A 85 3.79 -10.31 7.47
N TYR A 86 3.05 -11.03 6.63
CA TYR A 86 2.56 -12.37 6.96
C TYR A 86 3.71 -13.34 7.27
N PHE A 87 4.74 -13.36 6.41
CA PHE A 87 5.84 -14.30 6.56
C PHE A 87 6.80 -13.95 7.70
N PHE A 88 7.12 -12.67 7.89
CA PHE A 88 8.12 -12.25 8.87
C PHE A 88 7.56 -11.83 10.23
N VAL A 89 6.25 -11.51 10.31
CA VAL A 89 5.63 -11.13 11.58
C VAL A 89 4.67 -12.21 12.04
N PHE A 90 3.64 -12.53 11.24
CA PHE A 90 2.58 -13.44 11.68
C PHE A 90 3.03 -14.90 11.76
N THR A 91 3.86 -15.36 10.83
CA THR A 91 4.37 -16.74 10.81
C THR A 91 5.28 -17.05 12.01
N PRO A 92 6.29 -16.23 12.38
CA PRO A 92 7.06 -16.49 13.58
C PRO A 92 6.22 -16.37 14.85
N ILE A 93 5.24 -15.46 14.91
CA ILE A 93 4.28 -15.43 16.03
C ILE A 93 3.57 -16.78 16.16
N ARG A 94 3.12 -17.39 15.05
CA ARG A 94 2.53 -18.73 15.08
C ARG A 94 3.52 -19.79 15.56
N ILE A 95 4.77 -19.76 15.09
CA ILE A 95 5.79 -20.75 15.48
C ILE A 95 6.06 -20.64 16.99
N ILE A 96 6.28 -19.43 17.48
CA ILE A 96 6.50 -19.15 18.92
C ILE A 96 5.27 -19.59 19.72
N ALA A 97 4.07 -19.20 19.31
CA ALA A 97 2.83 -19.62 19.97
C ALA A 97 2.65 -21.15 19.97
N SER A 98 3.08 -21.84 18.90
CA SER A 98 3.02 -23.30 18.83
C SER A 98 4.05 -23.98 19.75
N ILE A 99 5.15 -23.32 20.08
CA ILE A 99 6.19 -23.86 20.97
C ILE A 99 5.81 -23.60 22.44
N PHE A 100 5.31 -22.41 22.76
CA PHE A 100 5.06 -21.99 24.14
C PHE A 100 3.64 -22.23 24.64
N ARG A 101 2.66 -22.46 23.76
CA ARG A 101 1.24 -22.59 24.14
C ARG A 101 0.69 -23.95 23.74
N GLU A 102 0.13 -24.66 24.72
CA GLU A 102 -0.85 -25.71 24.44
C GLU A 102 -2.03 -25.10 23.67
N ASP A 103 -2.47 -25.83 22.64
CA ASP A 103 -3.49 -25.44 21.68
C ASP A 103 -4.66 -24.64 22.30
N PRO A 104 -4.67 -23.29 22.19
CA PRO A 104 -5.63 -22.46 22.90
C PRO A 104 -7.06 -22.67 22.39
N LEU A 105 -7.22 -23.32 21.24
CA LEU A 105 -8.50 -23.62 20.62
C LEU A 105 -8.81 -25.11 20.63
N ARG A 106 -8.00 -25.95 21.30
CA ARG A 106 -8.16 -27.42 21.42
C ARG A 106 -8.58 -28.05 20.07
N ARG A 107 -7.88 -27.66 19.01
CA ARG A 107 -8.19 -28.02 17.62
C ARG A 107 -7.80 -29.46 17.28
N LYS A 108 -6.96 -30.11 18.10
CA LYS A 108 -6.67 -31.54 17.96
C LYS A 108 -7.93 -32.37 18.21
N LEU A 109 -8.31 -33.19 17.23
CA LEU A 109 -9.39 -34.16 17.37
C LEU A 109 -8.86 -35.34 18.19
N GLU A 110 -9.50 -35.58 19.33
CA GLU A 110 -9.26 -36.70 20.24
C GLU A 110 -10.29 -37.80 19.94
N PRO A 111 -9.92 -38.90 19.26
CA PRO A 111 -10.88 -39.94 18.82
C PRO A 111 -11.59 -40.64 19.98
N ASP A 112 -10.94 -40.72 21.14
CA ASP A 112 -11.45 -41.39 22.34
C ASP A 112 -12.37 -40.50 23.19
N LYS A 113 -12.53 -39.22 22.84
CA LYS A 113 -13.46 -38.33 23.57
C LYS A 113 -14.90 -38.60 23.14
N LYS A 114 -15.75 -38.94 24.11
CA LYS A 114 -17.20 -39.08 23.91
C LYS A 114 -17.86 -37.78 23.44
N THR A 115 -17.34 -36.63 23.90
CA THR A 115 -17.95 -35.32 23.65
C THR A 115 -16.89 -34.20 23.70
N TYR A 116 -16.94 -33.24 22.77
CA TYR A 116 -16.07 -32.05 22.75
C TYR A 116 -16.68 -30.83 23.47
N TRP A 117 -17.94 -30.92 23.91
CA TRP A 117 -18.61 -29.91 24.70
C TRP A 117 -17.82 -29.64 25.99
N LEU A 118 -17.56 -28.36 26.23
CA LEU A 118 -16.98 -27.90 27.49
C LEU A 118 -18.15 -27.64 28.43
N ASP A 119 -18.09 -28.20 29.64
CA ASP A 119 -19.04 -27.84 30.69
C ASP A 119 -18.86 -26.37 31.02
N CYS A 120 -19.87 -25.56 30.69
CA CYS A 120 -19.99 -24.23 31.23
C CYS A 120 -20.45 -24.36 32.68
N GLU A 121 -19.58 -24.05 33.62
CA GLU A 121 -20.01 -23.89 35.01
C GLU A 121 -21.20 -22.92 35.08
N PRO A 122 -22.24 -23.23 35.88
CA PRO A 122 -23.37 -22.34 36.07
C PRO A 122 -22.85 -21.00 36.58
N ARG A 123 -22.88 -20.00 35.71
CA ARG A 123 -22.43 -18.65 36.05
C ARG A 123 -23.54 -17.98 36.85
N ASP A 124 -23.13 -17.36 37.95
CA ASP A 124 -24.02 -16.67 38.90
C ASP A 124 -24.99 -15.72 38.18
N SER A 125 -26.27 -15.79 38.54
CA SER A 125 -27.42 -15.19 37.83
C SER A 125 -27.68 -13.73 38.22
N ASP A 126 -26.64 -12.99 38.60
CA ASP A 126 -26.74 -11.57 38.98
C ASP A 126 -27.00 -10.68 37.74
N PRO A 127 -28.13 -9.94 37.68
CA PRO A 127 -28.46 -9.04 36.57
C PRO A 127 -27.41 -7.95 36.31
N LYS A 128 -26.70 -7.48 37.35
CA LYS A 128 -25.70 -6.40 37.21
C LYS A 128 -24.50 -6.79 36.35
N ARG A 129 -24.31 -8.09 36.11
CA ARG A 129 -23.22 -8.60 35.30
C ARG A 129 -23.45 -8.42 33.80
N TYR A 130 -24.70 -8.34 33.34
CA TYR A 130 -24.99 -8.07 31.93
C TYR A 130 -24.51 -6.68 31.49
N GLU A 131 -24.17 -5.79 32.42
CA GLU A 131 -23.55 -4.49 32.13
C GLU A 131 -22.04 -4.59 31.81
N LYS A 132 -21.38 -5.73 32.08
CA LYS A 132 -19.96 -5.97 31.81
C LYS A 132 -19.78 -7.22 30.94
N GLN A 133 -19.92 -7.03 29.63
CA GLN A 133 -19.85 -8.12 28.64
C GLN A 133 -18.44 -8.51 28.18
N PHE A 134 -17.40 -7.74 28.54
CA PHE A 134 -16.01 -7.98 28.11
C PHE A 134 -15.06 -8.12 29.28
#